data_AF-G0LBF3-F1
#
_entry.id   AF-G0LBF3-F1
#
_cell.length_a   1.000
_cell.length_b   1.000
_cell.length_c   1.000
_cell.angle_alpha   90.00
_cell.angle_beta   90.00
_cell.angle_gamma   90.00
#
_symmetry.space_group_name_H-M   'P 1'
#
loop_
_entity.id
_entity.type
_entity.pdbx_description
1 polymer ?
#
loop_
_entity_poly.entity_id
_entity_poly.type
_entity_poly.pdbx_seq_one_letter_code
_entity_poly.pdbx_strand_id
1 'polypeptide(L)'
;MAPLLYSASSTTGQDPRYYSIKIPSAATLEQNATNFPPNTPVIRRWNHRVDNCAAQGNNGDNNSEAPIGKIITLKNNKAYVSSENGSKAMTCFRTTAGDWEKFKVVDAGEGKIALKGNNNKYVSAENGINRMTCNKSTIGHTEKFNWEELNTNTVVLRGSNGKNVSSAGNKNPMICNLTTIGPWSKFIWTVPNNSNRAGNNSSLSMKASIGIIKSTTVFPNPSKGGTVFLQLDDIDGNLITYYSLLDVSGNIVLPRKKAVNPKTIIDTSSLNIGVYFVKVENSQGSKMLKLILQ
;
A
#
# COMPACT_ATOMS: atom_id res chain seq x y z
N MET A 1 30.24 24.49 -9.02
CA MET A 1 28.92 25.04 -9.39
C MET A 1 28.94 25.29 -10.88
N ALA A 2 28.15 24.57 -11.65
CA ALA A 2 27.91 24.90 -13.06
C ALA A 2 26.45 25.38 -13.15
N PRO A 3 26.18 26.63 -13.55
CA PRO A 3 24.83 27.02 -13.88
C PRO A 3 24.49 26.35 -15.22
N LEU A 4 23.43 25.54 -15.24
CA LEU A 4 22.82 25.14 -16.51
C LEU A 4 22.05 26.35 -17.05
N LEU A 5 22.78 27.25 -17.72
CA LEU A 5 22.20 28.23 -18.63
C LEU A 5 21.71 27.48 -19.87
N TYR A 6 20.42 27.59 -20.18
CA TYR A 6 19.93 27.28 -21.51
C TYR A 6 19.26 28.50 -22.11
N SER A 7 19.86 28.98 -23.20
CA SER A 7 19.30 29.98 -24.12
C SER A 7 18.27 29.34 -25.04
N ALA A 8 17.17 30.05 -25.30
CA ALA A 8 16.10 29.63 -26.20
C ALA A 8 16.39 30.03 -27.66
N SER A 9 16.08 29.15 -28.62
CA SER A 9 15.95 29.51 -30.04
C SER A 9 14.82 28.69 -30.68
N SER A 10 13.92 29.37 -31.39
CA SER A 10 12.72 28.84 -32.05
C SER A 10 12.98 28.38 -33.48
N THR A 11 12.19 27.43 -34.00
CA THR A 11 12.13 27.06 -35.44
C THR A 11 10.89 27.56 -36.18
N THR A 12 10.02 28.38 -35.59
CA THR A 12 9.05 29.17 -36.36
C THR A 12 8.93 30.60 -35.82
N GLY A 13 9.11 31.57 -36.70
CA GLY A 13 9.49 32.93 -36.32
C GLY A 13 8.42 33.86 -35.73
N GLN A 14 7.17 33.47 -35.42
CA GLN A 14 6.12 34.45 -35.04
C GLN A 14 4.99 33.98 -34.07
N ASP A 15 5.23 33.12 -33.07
CA ASP A 15 4.29 32.97 -31.93
C ASP A 15 5.00 32.97 -30.57
N PRO A 16 4.87 34.03 -29.75
CA PRO A 16 5.54 34.16 -28.45
C PRO A 16 4.85 33.42 -27.28
N ARG A 17 3.74 32.69 -27.48
CA ARG A 17 2.98 32.07 -26.38
C ARG A 17 3.23 30.57 -26.17
N TYR A 18 4.03 29.91 -27.00
CA TYR A 18 4.31 28.49 -26.86
C TYR A 18 5.81 28.20 -26.99
N TYR A 19 6.40 27.68 -25.91
CA TYR A 19 7.75 27.13 -25.92
C TYR A 19 7.68 25.61 -25.70
N SER A 20 8.24 24.82 -26.62
CA SER A 20 8.46 23.39 -26.40
C SER A 20 9.87 23.17 -25.85
N ILE A 21 9.93 22.73 -24.59
CA ILE A 21 11.18 22.33 -23.96
C ILE A 21 11.49 20.90 -24.42
N LYS A 22 12.56 20.72 -25.21
CA LYS A 22 13.11 19.38 -25.46
C LYS A 22 13.83 18.91 -24.20
N ILE A 23 13.10 18.21 -23.35
CA ILE A 23 13.68 17.48 -22.22
C ILE A 23 14.29 16.21 -22.82
N PRO A 24 15.60 15.95 -22.68
CA PRO A 24 16.20 14.69 -23.11
C PRO A 24 15.50 13.51 -22.43
N SER A 25 15.53 12.34 -23.06
CA SER A 25 14.94 11.14 -22.45
C SER A 25 15.61 10.84 -21.10
N ALA A 26 14.89 10.21 -20.17
CA ALA A 26 15.46 9.82 -18.89
C ALA A 26 16.75 8.99 -19.06
N ALA A 27 16.78 8.09 -20.04
CA ALA A 27 17.97 7.31 -20.40
C ALA A 27 19.16 8.18 -20.82
N THR A 28 18.91 9.27 -21.56
CA THR A 28 19.96 10.21 -21.99
C THR A 28 20.50 11.03 -20.81
N LEU A 29 19.65 11.39 -19.85
CA LEU A 29 20.07 12.10 -18.65
C LEU A 29 20.86 11.18 -17.72
N GLU A 30 20.45 9.91 -17.59
CA GLU A 30 21.09 8.91 -16.73
C GLU A 30 22.49 8.52 -17.19
N GLN A 31 22.71 8.37 -18.50
CA GLN A 31 24.05 8.08 -19.04
C GLN A 31 25.06 9.21 -18.77
N ASN A 32 24.58 10.44 -18.64
CA ASN A 32 25.43 11.62 -18.43
C ASN A 32 25.55 12.02 -16.95
N ALA A 33 24.77 11.40 -16.06
CA ALA A 33 24.74 11.69 -14.63
C ALA A 33 25.63 10.70 -13.84
N THR A 34 26.94 10.72 -14.12
CA THR A 34 27.95 9.87 -13.46
C THR A 34 28.84 10.69 -12.52
N ASN A 35 29.55 10.03 -11.60
CA ASN A 35 30.56 10.63 -10.69
C ASN A 35 30.03 11.63 -9.64
N PHE A 36 28.83 11.42 -9.11
CA PHE A 36 28.40 12.20 -7.94
C PHE A 36 29.21 11.82 -6.68
N PRO A 37 29.60 12.80 -5.85
CA PRO A 37 30.20 12.53 -4.56
C PRO A 37 29.32 11.61 -3.68
N PRO A 38 29.93 10.79 -2.80
CA PRO A 38 29.18 10.04 -1.80
C PRO A 38 28.23 10.95 -1.00
N ASN A 39 27.00 10.49 -0.76
CA ASN A 39 25.91 11.24 -0.08
C ASN A 39 25.36 12.45 -0.85
N THR A 40 25.51 12.51 -2.18
CA THR A 40 24.84 13.54 -2.97
C THR A 40 23.32 13.36 -2.89
N PRO A 41 22.55 14.39 -2.50
CA PRO A 41 21.10 14.33 -2.48
C PRO A 41 20.57 14.22 -3.92
N VAL A 42 19.85 13.14 -4.23
CA VAL A 42 19.18 12.98 -5.53
C VAL A 42 17.69 13.20 -5.34
N ILE A 43 17.15 14.25 -5.96
CA ILE A 43 15.70 14.44 -6.04
C ILE A 43 15.20 13.58 -7.21
N ARG A 44 14.69 12.37 -6.93
CA ARG A 44 13.98 11.59 -7.95
C ARG A 44 12.64 12.25 -8.24
N ARG A 45 12.29 12.33 -9.53
CA ARG A 45 11.17 13.12 -10.09
C ARG A 45 9.78 12.76 -9.52
N TRP A 46 9.68 11.69 -8.74
CA TRP A 46 8.47 11.19 -8.12
C TRP A 46 8.77 10.61 -6.73
N ASN A 47 8.83 11.45 -5.68
CA ASN A 47 8.32 11.12 -4.33
C ASN A 47 8.85 11.98 -3.16
N HIS A 48 9.52 13.11 -3.39
CA HIS A 48 9.86 14.04 -2.29
C HIS A 48 10.55 13.36 -1.08
N ARG A 49 11.27 12.25 -1.33
CA ARG A 49 12.12 11.56 -0.35
C ARG A 49 13.56 11.90 -0.66
N VAL A 50 14.31 12.21 0.38
CA VAL A 50 15.75 12.40 0.35
C VAL A 50 16.36 11.07 0.76
N ASP A 51 16.77 10.25 -0.20
CA ASP A 51 17.51 9.02 0.07
C ASP A 51 19.00 9.25 -0.17
N ASN A 52 19.84 8.77 0.74
CA ASN A 52 21.28 8.73 0.54
C ASN A 52 21.61 7.63 -0.47
N CYS A 53 22.49 7.90 -1.43
CA CYS A 53 22.92 6.91 -2.41
C CYS A 53 23.57 5.69 -1.74
N ALA A 54 22.90 4.54 -1.76
CA ALA A 54 23.54 3.27 -1.45
C ALA A 54 24.49 2.92 -2.62
N ALA A 55 25.72 2.54 -2.27
CA ALA A 55 26.74 2.11 -3.21
C ALA A 55 26.20 0.96 -4.10
N GLN A 56 26.26 1.19 -5.42
CA GLN A 56 26.20 0.23 -6.53
C GLN A 56 25.17 -0.91 -6.45
N GLY A 57 24.16 -0.83 -7.33
CA GLY A 57 23.54 -2.02 -7.91
C GLY A 57 22.02 -1.97 -8.04
N ASN A 58 21.57 -1.70 -9.26
CA ASN A 58 20.27 -2.07 -9.85
C ASN A 58 19.04 -1.19 -9.55
N ASN A 59 18.82 -0.23 -10.46
CA ASN A 59 17.50 0.31 -10.77
C ASN A 59 16.63 -0.80 -11.39
N GLY A 60 15.48 -1.05 -10.77
CA GLY A 60 14.39 -1.85 -11.29
C GLY A 60 13.08 -1.22 -10.81
N ASP A 61 12.79 -0.01 -11.29
CA ASP A 61 11.65 0.79 -10.86
C ASP A 61 10.34 0.21 -11.42
N ASN A 62 9.69 -0.67 -10.65
CA ASN A 62 8.24 -0.91 -10.67
C ASN A 62 7.76 -0.99 -9.23
N ASN A 63 7.86 0.12 -8.51
CA ASN A 63 7.61 0.16 -7.07
C ASN A 63 6.10 0.20 -6.78
N SER A 64 5.50 -0.98 -6.63
CA SER A 64 4.55 -1.19 -5.54
C SER A 64 5.26 -2.06 -4.51
N GLU A 65 5.75 -1.41 -3.46
CA GLU A 65 6.77 -1.96 -2.58
C GLU A 65 6.24 -3.21 -1.87
N ALA A 66 6.78 -4.38 -2.27
CA ALA A 66 6.47 -5.64 -1.63
C ALA A 66 6.74 -5.55 -0.12
N PRO A 67 5.99 -6.26 0.74
CA PRO A 67 6.14 -6.15 2.19
C PRO A 67 7.36 -6.93 2.71
N ILE A 68 8.55 -6.61 2.21
CA ILE A 68 9.81 -7.23 2.58
C ILE A 68 9.99 -7.22 4.10
N GLY A 69 10.43 -8.35 4.65
CA GLY A 69 10.67 -8.54 6.07
C GLY A 69 9.40 -8.83 6.89
N LYS A 70 8.20 -8.66 6.33
CA LYS A 70 6.94 -8.97 7.01
C LYS A 70 6.56 -10.44 6.82
N ILE A 71 5.82 -10.97 7.79
CA ILE A 71 5.07 -12.22 7.64
C ILE A 71 3.70 -11.85 7.09
N ILE A 72 3.29 -12.52 6.03
CA ILE A 72 2.02 -12.29 5.36
C ILE A 72 1.21 -13.58 5.24
N THR A 73 -0.09 -13.44 5.02
CA THR A 73 -0.91 -14.49 4.40
C THR A 73 -1.23 -14.09 2.96
N LEU A 74 -1.49 -15.09 2.12
CA LEU A 74 -1.98 -14.92 0.75
C LEU A 74 -3.31 -15.65 0.63
N LYS A 75 -4.32 -15.00 0.05
CA LYS A 75 -5.68 -15.52 -0.05
C LYS A 75 -6.22 -15.36 -1.46
N ASN A 76 -6.77 -16.42 -2.03
CA ASN A 76 -7.57 -16.34 -3.25
C ASN A 76 -9.01 -16.75 -2.90
N ASN A 77 -9.99 -15.92 -3.27
CA ASN A 77 -11.39 -16.09 -2.89
C ASN A 77 -11.55 -16.24 -1.36
N LYS A 78 -12.08 -17.37 -0.87
CA LYS A 78 -12.28 -17.64 0.57
C LYS A 78 -11.16 -18.50 1.18
N ALA A 79 -10.12 -18.84 0.42
CA ALA A 79 -9.11 -19.80 0.82
C ALA A 79 -7.68 -19.21 0.88
N TYR A 80 -6.92 -19.63 1.88
CA TYR A 80 -5.53 -19.27 2.09
C TYR A 80 -4.59 -20.21 1.34
N VAL A 81 -3.53 -19.64 0.80
CA VAL A 81 -2.36 -20.36 0.28
C VAL A 81 -1.66 -21.03 1.44
N SER A 82 -1.40 -22.32 1.30
CA SER A 82 -0.73 -23.16 2.29
C SER A 82 0.55 -23.71 1.70
N SER A 83 1.63 -23.60 2.48
CA SER A 83 2.89 -24.28 2.21
C SER A 83 2.79 -25.80 2.35
N GLU A 84 1.71 -26.29 2.98
CA GLU A 84 1.54 -27.68 3.42
C GLU A 84 2.78 -28.20 4.17
N ASN A 85 3.43 -27.30 4.93
CA ASN A 85 4.68 -27.50 5.65
C ASN A 85 5.86 -27.98 4.78
N GLY A 86 5.76 -27.88 3.45
CA GLY A 86 6.74 -28.39 2.49
C GLY A 86 6.68 -29.90 2.26
N SER A 87 5.75 -30.62 2.88
CA SER A 87 5.65 -32.09 2.75
C SER A 87 5.00 -32.54 1.43
N LYS A 88 4.31 -31.63 0.75
CA LYS A 88 3.67 -31.88 -0.55
C LYS A 88 3.52 -30.56 -1.32
N ALA A 89 2.92 -30.64 -2.50
CA ALA A 89 2.63 -29.47 -3.30
C ALA A 89 1.74 -28.47 -2.54
N MET A 90 2.01 -27.17 -2.76
CA MET A 90 1.25 -26.09 -2.16
C MET A 90 -0.19 -26.08 -2.66
N THR A 91 -1.11 -25.65 -1.81
CA THR A 91 -2.54 -25.63 -2.13
C THR A 91 -3.19 -24.34 -1.65
N CYS A 92 -4.39 -24.04 -2.16
CA CYS A 92 -5.14 -22.85 -1.77
C CYS A 92 -6.62 -23.21 -1.48
N PHE A 93 -6.88 -23.99 -0.43
CA PHE A 93 -8.24 -24.42 -0.06
C PHE A 93 -8.61 -24.23 1.41
N ARG A 94 -7.67 -23.82 2.27
CA ARG A 94 -7.90 -23.71 3.72
C ARG A 94 -8.64 -22.43 4.04
N THR A 95 -9.68 -22.51 4.85
CA THR A 95 -10.55 -21.36 5.18
C THR A 95 -10.03 -20.54 6.36
N THR A 96 -9.07 -21.07 7.12
CA THR A 96 -8.40 -20.41 8.25
C THR A 96 -6.90 -20.38 8.02
N ALA A 97 -6.24 -19.32 8.50
CA ALA A 97 -4.79 -19.20 8.47
C ALA A 97 -4.20 -19.73 9.78
N GLY A 98 -3.48 -20.85 9.70
CA GLY A 98 -2.57 -21.34 10.72
C GLY A 98 -1.13 -21.03 10.34
N ASP A 99 -0.18 -21.81 10.84
CA ASP A 99 1.24 -21.56 10.59
C ASP A 99 1.66 -21.86 9.15
N TRP A 100 1.01 -22.83 8.49
CA TRP A 100 1.36 -23.22 7.12
C TRP A 100 0.92 -22.19 6.07
N GLU A 101 -0.01 -21.30 6.44
CA GLU A 101 -0.53 -20.24 5.59
C GLU A 101 0.21 -18.89 5.73
N LYS A 102 1.27 -18.89 6.55
CA LYS A 102 2.11 -17.71 6.81
C LYS A 102 3.42 -17.81 6.05
N PHE A 103 3.78 -16.72 5.36
CA PHE A 103 5.00 -16.61 4.60
C PHE A 103 5.76 -15.35 4.98
N LYS A 104 7.04 -15.47 5.31
CA LYS A 104 7.94 -14.31 5.40
C LYS A 104 8.33 -13.89 3.99
N VAL A 105 8.13 -12.62 3.68
CA VAL A 105 8.63 -12.03 2.42
C VAL A 105 10.09 -11.66 2.61
N VAL A 106 10.94 -12.16 1.72
CA VAL A 106 12.40 -11.98 1.75
C VAL A 106 12.84 -11.30 0.47
N ASP A 107 13.78 -10.37 0.56
CA ASP A 107 14.43 -9.79 -0.61
C ASP A 107 15.27 -10.86 -1.32
N ALA A 108 15.03 -11.04 -2.63
CA ALA A 108 15.73 -12.00 -3.46
C ALA A 108 16.71 -11.35 -4.46
N GLY A 109 16.94 -10.03 -4.31
CA GLY A 109 17.73 -9.20 -5.21
C GLY A 109 17.02 -8.89 -6.53
N GLU A 110 17.58 -7.95 -7.30
CA GLU A 110 17.07 -7.56 -8.62
C GLU A 110 15.60 -7.10 -8.62
N GLY A 111 15.14 -6.50 -7.51
CA GLY A 111 13.74 -6.07 -7.34
C GLY A 111 12.73 -7.23 -7.21
N LYS A 112 13.20 -8.47 -6.98
CA LYS A 112 12.36 -9.66 -6.82
C LYS A 112 12.25 -10.05 -5.35
N ILE A 113 11.22 -10.83 -5.04
CA ILE A 113 11.00 -11.40 -3.71
C ILE A 113 11.16 -12.91 -3.70
N ALA A 114 11.37 -13.46 -2.51
CA ALA A 114 11.15 -14.87 -2.20
C ALA A 114 10.13 -14.99 -1.04
N LEU A 115 9.37 -16.08 -1.05
CA LEU A 115 8.44 -16.41 0.04
C LEU A 115 9.03 -17.55 0.86
N LYS A 116 9.22 -17.33 2.16
CA LYS A 116 9.74 -18.33 3.09
C LYS A 116 8.60 -18.84 3.99
N GLY A 117 8.32 -20.14 3.95
CA GLY A 117 7.30 -20.78 4.79
C GLY A 117 7.74 -20.92 6.25
N ASN A 118 6.81 -21.35 7.11
CA ASN A 118 7.06 -21.60 8.53
C ASN A 118 8.11 -22.70 8.79
N ASN A 119 8.32 -23.60 7.82
CA ASN A 119 9.33 -24.66 7.85
C ASN A 119 10.76 -24.16 7.52
N ASN A 120 10.96 -22.84 7.44
CA ASN A 120 12.21 -22.20 7.05
C ASN A 120 12.71 -22.53 5.63
N LYS A 121 11.85 -23.05 4.76
CA LYS A 121 12.15 -23.31 3.34
C LYS A 121 11.48 -22.27 2.45
N TYR A 122 11.97 -22.15 1.21
CA TYR A 122 11.47 -21.22 0.21
C TYR A 122 10.47 -21.89 -0.72
N VAL A 123 9.49 -21.09 -1.13
CA VAL A 123 8.51 -21.44 -2.16
C VAL A 123 9.19 -21.45 -3.51
N SER A 124 8.98 -22.53 -4.27
CA SER A 124 9.47 -22.70 -5.63
C SER A 124 8.32 -22.72 -6.62
N ALA A 125 8.46 -21.96 -7.71
CA ALA A 125 7.58 -22.03 -8.87
C ALA A 125 7.75 -23.34 -9.65
N GLU A 126 8.82 -24.11 -9.40
CA GLU A 126 9.20 -25.32 -10.14
C GLU A 126 9.11 -25.14 -11.67
N ASN A 127 9.57 -23.97 -12.13
CA ASN A 127 9.54 -23.47 -13.51
C ASN A 127 8.13 -23.42 -14.16
N GLY A 128 7.05 -23.57 -13.39
CA GLY A 128 5.67 -23.62 -13.89
C GLY A 128 5.32 -24.88 -14.67
N ILE A 129 6.20 -25.88 -14.67
CA ILE A 129 5.97 -27.21 -15.27
C ILE A 129 5.37 -28.12 -14.19
N ASN A 130 6.01 -28.13 -13.02
CA ASN A 130 5.53 -28.88 -11.87
C ASN A 130 4.68 -28.00 -10.95
N ARG A 131 4.02 -28.67 -10.01
CA ARG A 131 3.26 -28.04 -8.94
C ARG A 131 4.23 -27.30 -8.01
N MET A 132 3.82 -26.15 -7.51
CA MET A 132 4.64 -25.35 -6.60
C MET A 132 4.90 -26.09 -5.29
N THR A 133 6.11 -25.95 -4.75
CA THR A 133 6.55 -26.58 -3.50
C THR A 133 7.09 -25.55 -2.52
N CYS A 134 7.21 -25.89 -1.25
CA CYS A 134 7.84 -25.06 -0.22
C CYS A 134 8.91 -25.85 0.54
N ASN A 135 9.91 -26.37 -0.18
CA ASN A 135 10.91 -27.29 0.36
C ASN A 135 12.38 -26.89 0.07
N LYS A 136 12.63 -25.78 -0.63
CA LYS A 136 13.98 -25.37 -1.03
C LYS A 136 14.71 -24.68 0.12
N SER A 137 15.99 -25.03 0.34
CA SER A 137 16.83 -24.42 1.39
C SER A 137 17.44 -23.08 1.00
N THR A 138 17.55 -22.80 -0.29
CA THR A 138 18.22 -21.62 -0.85
C THR A 138 17.33 -20.94 -1.87
N ILE A 139 17.53 -19.63 -2.07
CA ILE A 139 16.85 -18.87 -3.11
C ILE A 139 17.65 -19.04 -4.41
N GLY A 140 17.14 -19.88 -5.30
CA GLY A 140 17.63 -20.02 -6.68
C GLY A 140 16.71 -19.32 -7.67
N HIS A 141 16.88 -19.60 -8.95
CA HIS A 141 16.10 -18.98 -10.03
C HIS A 141 14.59 -19.20 -9.87
N THR A 142 14.16 -20.38 -9.43
CA THR A 142 12.75 -20.77 -9.32
C THR A 142 12.05 -20.29 -8.05
N GLU A 143 12.79 -19.74 -7.09
CA GLU A 143 12.26 -19.21 -5.82
C GLU A 143 12.08 -17.68 -5.86
N LYS A 144 12.45 -17.06 -6.98
CA LYS A 144 12.27 -15.62 -7.20
C LYS A 144 10.92 -15.34 -7.88
N PHE A 145 10.25 -14.32 -7.37
CA PHE A 145 8.97 -13.84 -7.89
C PHE A 145 8.98 -12.32 -8.03
N ASN A 146 8.36 -11.83 -9.10
CA ASN A 146 7.97 -10.43 -9.18
C ASN A 146 6.70 -10.21 -8.36
N TRP A 147 6.71 -9.12 -7.60
CA TRP A 147 5.56 -8.67 -6.83
C TRP A 147 4.81 -7.59 -7.62
N GLU A 148 3.71 -7.97 -8.27
CA GLU A 148 2.91 -7.06 -9.10
C GLU A 148 1.64 -6.69 -8.35
N GLU A 149 1.65 -5.57 -7.62
CA GLU A 149 0.45 -5.07 -6.94
C GLU A 149 -0.53 -4.47 -7.95
N LEU A 150 -1.78 -4.93 -7.92
CA LEU A 150 -2.86 -4.46 -8.80
C LEU A 150 -3.68 -3.35 -8.14
N ASN A 151 -3.86 -3.43 -6.83
CA ASN A 151 -4.54 -2.45 -5.98
C ASN A 151 -4.14 -2.72 -4.52
N THR A 152 -4.66 -1.93 -3.59
CA THR A 152 -4.41 -2.08 -2.15
C THR A 152 -4.68 -3.52 -1.69
N ASN A 153 -3.62 -4.30 -1.49
CA ASN A 153 -3.58 -5.73 -1.10
C ASN A 153 -3.79 -6.79 -2.14
N THR A 154 -4.11 -6.44 -3.37
CA THR A 154 -4.22 -7.47 -4.40
C THR A 154 -2.91 -7.54 -5.15
N VAL A 155 -2.27 -8.69 -5.13
CA VAL A 155 -1.01 -8.96 -5.80
C VAL A 155 -1.18 -10.08 -6.83
N VAL A 156 -0.40 -9.99 -7.89
CA VAL A 156 -0.05 -11.10 -8.76
C VAL A 156 1.41 -11.46 -8.50
N LEU A 157 1.66 -12.74 -8.25
CA LEU A 157 3.01 -13.26 -8.17
C LEU A 157 3.38 -13.82 -9.53
N ARG A 158 4.40 -13.25 -10.17
CA ARG A 158 4.95 -13.78 -11.42
C ARG A 158 6.26 -14.48 -11.13
N GLY A 159 6.38 -15.75 -11.51
CA GLY A 159 7.63 -16.50 -11.36
C GLY A 159 8.69 -16.04 -12.37
N SER A 160 9.94 -16.42 -12.15
CA SER A 160 11.05 -16.15 -13.08
C SER A 160 10.86 -16.72 -14.49
N ASN A 161 9.93 -17.66 -14.67
CA ASN A 161 9.52 -18.18 -15.98
C ASN A 161 8.59 -17.22 -16.76
N GLY A 162 8.32 -16.03 -16.23
CA GLY A 162 7.47 -15.01 -16.84
C GLY A 162 5.97 -15.28 -16.72
N LYS A 163 5.56 -16.37 -16.06
CA LYS A 163 4.15 -16.77 -15.90
C LYS A 163 3.63 -16.44 -14.50
N ASN A 164 2.32 -16.31 -14.37
CA ASN A 164 1.65 -15.97 -13.12
C ASN A 164 1.32 -17.23 -12.31
N VAL A 165 1.43 -17.11 -10.99
CA VAL A 165 0.99 -18.12 -10.03
C VAL A 165 -0.52 -18.28 -10.08
N SER A 166 -0.98 -19.52 -10.17
CA SER A 166 -2.38 -19.92 -10.11
C SER A 166 -2.67 -20.64 -8.79
N SER A 167 -3.73 -20.22 -8.12
CA SER A 167 -4.29 -20.91 -6.96
C SER A 167 -4.98 -22.23 -7.30
N ALA A 168 -5.31 -22.47 -8.58
CA ALA A 168 -6.04 -23.62 -9.14
C ALA A 168 -7.43 -23.94 -8.53
N GLY A 169 -7.77 -23.43 -7.34
CA GLY A 169 -9.02 -23.64 -6.62
C GLY A 169 -9.24 -25.08 -6.14
N ASN A 170 -10.26 -25.32 -5.30
CA ASN A 170 -10.85 -26.64 -5.05
C ASN A 170 -9.88 -27.80 -4.70
N LYS A 171 -8.93 -27.59 -3.77
CA LYS A 171 -7.88 -28.55 -3.34
C LYS A 171 -6.86 -28.93 -4.40
N ASN A 172 -6.92 -28.36 -5.60
CA ASN A 172 -5.89 -28.58 -6.60
C ASN A 172 -4.57 -27.93 -6.16
N PRO A 173 -3.43 -28.57 -6.49
CA PRO A 173 -2.13 -27.96 -6.28
C PRO A 173 -1.94 -26.69 -7.10
N MET A 174 -1.24 -25.73 -6.51
CA MET A 174 -0.89 -24.47 -7.17
C MET A 174 0.17 -24.70 -8.23
N ILE A 175 0.12 -23.91 -9.31
CA ILE A 175 1.07 -23.98 -10.43
C ILE A 175 1.34 -22.59 -11.01
N CYS A 176 2.57 -22.33 -11.45
CA CYS A 176 2.99 -21.03 -11.99
C CYS A 176 2.98 -21.03 -13.53
N ASN A 177 1.81 -21.21 -14.14
CA ASN A 177 1.69 -21.42 -15.60
C ASN A 177 0.74 -20.45 -16.33
N LEU A 178 0.14 -19.49 -15.65
CA LEU A 178 -0.84 -18.60 -16.29
C LEU A 178 -0.14 -17.49 -17.08
N THR A 179 -0.41 -17.41 -18.38
CA THR A 179 0.12 -16.35 -19.26
C THR A 179 -0.67 -15.05 -19.13
N THR A 180 -1.94 -15.13 -18.72
CA THR A 180 -2.84 -13.98 -18.54
C THR A 180 -3.30 -13.90 -17.09
N ILE A 181 -3.37 -12.68 -16.55
CA ILE A 181 -3.90 -12.43 -15.21
C ILE A 181 -5.40 -12.72 -15.20
N GLY A 182 -5.84 -13.57 -14.27
CA GLY A 182 -7.23 -13.97 -14.13
C GLY A 182 -7.66 -14.08 -12.67
N PRO A 183 -8.92 -14.49 -12.39
CA PRO A 183 -9.43 -14.61 -11.02
C PRO A 183 -8.56 -15.49 -10.12
N TRP A 184 -7.98 -16.56 -10.65
CA TRP A 184 -7.17 -17.52 -9.91
C TRP A 184 -5.72 -17.08 -9.66
N SER A 185 -5.26 -16.00 -10.29
CA SER A 185 -3.90 -15.47 -10.14
C SER A 185 -3.82 -14.23 -9.25
N LYS A 186 -4.95 -13.76 -8.73
CA LYS A 186 -5.05 -12.58 -7.87
C LYS A 186 -5.09 -13.01 -6.41
N PHE A 187 -4.15 -12.54 -5.61
CA PHE A 187 -4.06 -12.88 -4.20
C PHE A 187 -4.28 -11.63 -3.36
N ILE A 188 -5.22 -11.69 -2.44
CA ILE A 188 -5.33 -10.72 -1.35
C ILE A 188 -4.28 -11.10 -0.32
N TRP A 189 -3.40 -10.16 0.04
CA TRP A 189 -2.40 -10.38 1.06
C TRP A 189 -2.64 -9.53 2.30
N THR A 190 -2.23 -10.04 3.47
CA THR A 190 -2.42 -9.34 4.75
C THR A 190 -1.25 -9.64 5.69
N VAL A 191 -0.96 -8.77 6.64
CA VAL A 191 -0.07 -9.09 7.77
C VAL A 191 -0.94 -9.67 8.89
N PRO A 192 -0.72 -10.93 9.34
CA PRO A 192 -1.49 -11.51 10.43
C PRO A 192 -1.19 -10.75 11.73
N ASN A 193 -2.23 -10.34 12.46
CA ASN A 193 -2.05 -9.84 13.81
C ASN A 193 -1.70 -11.02 14.73
N ASN A 194 -0.63 -10.91 15.50
CA ASN A 194 -0.26 -11.90 16.52
C ASN A 194 -1.27 -11.87 17.68
N SER A 195 -2.45 -12.45 17.47
CA SER A 195 -3.46 -12.62 18.49
C SER A 195 -4.01 -14.03 18.40
N ASN A 196 -3.50 -14.92 19.25
CA ASN A 196 -4.22 -16.14 19.61
C ASN A 196 -5.59 -15.74 20.16
N ARG A 197 -6.65 -15.92 19.37
CA ARG A 197 -8.03 -16.21 19.80
C ARG A 197 -8.86 -16.59 18.58
N ALA A 198 -9.16 -17.88 18.48
CA ALA A 198 -10.24 -18.39 17.67
C ALA A 198 -11.57 -17.77 18.14
N GLY A 199 -12.41 -17.35 17.19
CA GLY A 199 -13.75 -16.82 17.48
C GLY A 199 -14.30 -15.99 16.33
N ASN A 200 -15.02 -16.66 15.44
CA ASN A 200 -16.09 -16.17 14.56
C ASN A 200 -16.27 -14.64 14.48
N ASN A 201 -15.90 -14.03 13.34
CA ASN A 201 -16.84 -13.31 12.48
C ASN A 201 -16.12 -12.67 11.29
N SER A 202 -16.72 -12.85 10.12
CA SER A 202 -16.42 -12.20 8.86
C SER A 202 -16.13 -10.69 9.00
N SER A 203 -14.97 -10.24 8.54
CA SER A 203 -14.87 -8.98 7.77
C SER A 203 -13.48 -8.78 7.18
N LEU A 204 -13.50 -8.18 5.99
CA LEU A 204 -12.41 -7.93 5.07
C LEU A 204 -11.30 -7.09 5.72
N SER A 205 -10.05 -7.56 5.67
CA SER A 205 -8.90 -6.71 5.94
C SER A 205 -8.37 -6.12 4.64
N MET A 206 -8.51 -4.82 4.46
CA MET A 206 -7.67 -4.04 3.56
C MET A 206 -6.53 -3.45 4.41
N LYS A 207 -5.28 -3.82 4.11
CA LYS A 207 -4.03 -3.13 4.53
C LYS A 207 -4.20 -1.64 4.42
N ALA A 208 -4.01 -1.02 5.57
CA ALA A 208 -3.30 0.22 5.79
C ALA A 208 -2.65 0.81 4.53
N SER A 209 -3.44 1.55 3.77
CA SER A 209 -2.96 2.85 3.31
C SER A 209 -2.81 3.69 4.59
N ILE A 210 -1.63 4.27 4.78
CA ILE A 210 -1.27 5.16 5.88
C ILE A 210 -2.49 5.94 6.37
N GLY A 211 -2.85 5.73 7.64
CA GLY A 211 -4.05 6.21 8.32
C GLY A 211 -4.16 7.74 8.34
N ILE A 212 -4.54 8.30 7.20
CA ILE A 212 -4.87 9.70 7.06
C ILE A 212 -6.35 9.73 6.72
N ILE A 213 -7.12 10.35 7.60
CA ILE A 213 -8.41 10.93 7.25
C ILE A 213 -8.12 11.96 6.12
N LYS A 214 -8.18 11.49 4.86
CA LYS A 214 -7.58 12.15 3.69
C LYS A 214 -8.19 13.53 3.43
N SER A 215 -9.51 13.65 3.51
CA SER A 215 -10.19 14.95 3.50
C SER A 215 -11.34 14.96 4.49
N THR A 216 -11.32 15.95 5.38
CA THR A 216 -12.43 16.24 6.29
C THR A 216 -12.46 17.72 6.54
N THR A 217 -13.64 18.29 6.36
CA THR A 217 -13.87 19.73 6.51
C THR A 217 -15.05 19.96 7.46
N VAL A 218 -15.01 21.10 8.15
CA VAL A 218 -16.07 21.54 9.05
C VAL A 218 -16.61 22.85 8.50
N PHE A 219 -17.91 22.93 8.24
CA PHE A 219 -18.54 24.12 7.66
C PHE A 219 -19.97 24.36 8.19
N PRO A 220 -20.44 25.62 8.27
CA PRO A 220 -19.68 26.84 8.01
C PRO A 220 -18.60 27.04 9.09
N ASN A 221 -17.46 27.59 8.68
CA ASN A 221 -16.38 27.93 9.61
C ASN A 221 -15.70 29.21 9.11
N PRO A 222 -15.81 30.34 9.82
CA PRO A 222 -16.52 30.51 11.11
C PRO A 222 -18.04 30.28 11.04
N SER A 223 -18.66 29.87 12.15
CA SER A 223 -20.10 29.59 12.29
C SER A 223 -20.76 30.54 13.30
N LYS A 224 -22.05 30.84 13.11
CA LYS A 224 -22.87 31.60 14.08
C LYS A 224 -23.36 30.77 15.27
N GLY A 225 -22.87 29.53 15.42
CA GLY A 225 -23.47 28.55 16.31
C GLY A 225 -24.76 27.95 15.72
N GLY A 226 -25.44 27.11 16.48
CA GLY A 226 -26.58 26.34 15.97
C GLY A 226 -26.10 25.06 15.27
N THR A 227 -26.17 25.00 13.95
CA THR A 227 -25.80 23.80 13.18
C THR A 227 -24.48 23.96 12.42
N VAL A 228 -23.58 23.01 12.60
CA VAL A 228 -22.34 22.86 11.84
C VAL A 228 -22.31 21.48 11.19
N PHE A 229 -21.68 21.39 10.02
CA PHE A 229 -21.55 20.16 9.27
C PHE A 229 -20.10 19.68 9.24
N LEU A 230 -19.93 18.38 9.45
CA LEU A 230 -18.67 17.68 9.26
C LEU A 230 -18.79 16.83 8.00
N GLN A 231 -18.03 17.17 6.98
CA GLN A 231 -17.99 16.47 5.70
C GLN A 231 -16.80 15.53 5.65
N LEU A 232 -17.09 14.27 5.34
CA LEU A 232 -16.16 13.13 5.34
C LEU A 232 -15.94 12.68 3.89
N ASP A 233 -15.02 13.31 3.17
CA ASP A 233 -14.91 13.16 1.70
C ASP A 233 -14.15 11.89 1.25
N ASP A 234 -13.49 11.18 2.16
CA ASP A 234 -12.66 10.02 1.79
C ASP A 234 -12.47 9.09 2.98
N ILE A 235 -13.60 8.64 3.55
CA ILE A 235 -13.60 7.54 4.53
C ILE A 235 -14.10 6.32 3.78
N ASP A 236 -13.25 5.28 3.68
CA ASP A 236 -13.66 3.94 3.29
C ASP A 236 -14.97 3.63 4.01
N GLY A 237 -16.09 3.50 3.30
CA GLY A 237 -17.45 3.44 3.88
C GLY A 237 -17.69 2.31 4.90
N ASN A 238 -16.68 1.46 5.15
CA ASN A 238 -16.62 0.41 6.15
C ASN A 238 -16.03 0.83 7.50
N LEU A 239 -15.42 2.01 7.63
CA LEU A 239 -14.82 2.46 8.89
C LEU A 239 -15.84 3.22 9.75
N ILE A 240 -16.20 2.64 10.90
CA ILE A 240 -16.98 3.33 11.92
C ILE A 240 -16.15 4.51 12.44
N THR A 241 -16.61 5.71 12.13
CA THR A 241 -15.94 6.96 12.49
C THR A 241 -16.74 7.65 13.60
N TYR A 242 -16.02 8.25 14.54
CA TYR A 242 -16.58 9.02 15.64
C TYR A 242 -16.07 10.45 15.58
N TYR A 243 -16.84 11.37 16.15
CA TYR A 243 -16.41 12.73 16.39
C TYR A 243 -16.66 13.13 17.85
N SER A 244 -15.88 14.08 18.35
CA SER A 244 -16.10 14.79 19.61
C SER A 244 -15.66 16.24 19.45
N LEU A 245 -16.20 17.15 20.27
CA LEU A 245 -15.72 18.54 20.32
C LEU A 245 -14.95 18.75 21.61
N LEU A 246 -13.82 19.44 21.48
CA LEU A 246 -12.95 19.84 22.56
C LEU A 246 -12.83 21.36 22.62
N ASP A 247 -12.69 21.92 23.81
CA ASP A 247 -12.26 23.30 23.99
C ASP A 247 -10.74 23.46 23.73
N VAL A 248 -10.23 24.67 23.84
CA VAL A 248 -8.78 24.97 23.69
C VAL A 248 -7.89 24.34 24.76
N SER A 249 -8.47 23.93 25.89
CA SER A 249 -7.78 23.26 27.00
C SER A 249 -7.78 21.73 26.84
N GLY A 250 -8.46 21.20 25.83
CA GLY A 250 -8.61 19.77 25.59
C GLY A 250 -9.74 19.10 26.38
N ASN A 251 -10.63 19.86 27.03
CA ASN A 251 -11.80 19.30 27.69
C ASN A 251 -12.88 18.96 26.66
N ILE A 252 -13.56 17.84 26.86
CA ILE A 252 -14.63 17.39 25.96
C ILE A 252 -15.90 18.21 26.25
N VAL A 253 -16.32 19.03 25.28
CA VAL A 253 -17.55 19.84 25.35
C VAL A 253 -18.73 19.18 24.63
N LEU A 254 -18.47 18.32 23.65
CA LEU A 254 -19.45 17.36 23.14
C LEU A 254 -18.88 15.95 23.19
N PRO A 255 -19.58 15.02 23.87
CA PRO A 255 -19.12 13.65 24.01
C PRO A 255 -19.07 12.96 22.65
N ARG A 256 -18.27 11.89 22.61
CA ARG A 256 -18.04 11.08 21.42
C ARG A 256 -19.37 10.58 20.82
N LYS A 257 -19.64 10.95 19.57
CA LYS A 257 -20.81 10.51 18.79
C LYS A 257 -20.36 9.85 17.49
N LYS A 258 -21.19 8.94 16.98
CA LYS A 258 -20.94 8.27 15.69
C LYS A 258 -21.15 9.28 14.56
N ALA A 259 -20.18 9.37 13.65
CA ALA A 259 -20.28 10.18 12.45
C ALA A 259 -21.09 9.44 11.36
N VAL A 260 -21.85 10.21 10.58
CA VAL A 260 -22.63 9.75 9.43
C VAL A 260 -21.92 10.22 8.15
N ASN A 261 -21.70 9.28 7.22
CA ASN A 261 -21.10 9.53 5.91
C ASN A 261 -22.22 9.85 4.88
N PRO A 262 -22.02 10.81 3.95
CA PRO A 262 -20.82 11.64 3.76
C PRO A 262 -20.79 12.89 4.64
N LYS A 263 -21.91 13.21 5.30
CA LYS A 263 -22.09 14.45 6.04
C LYS A 263 -22.74 14.20 7.40
N THR A 264 -22.08 14.66 8.46
CA THR A 264 -22.57 14.60 9.84
C THR A 264 -23.05 15.97 10.28
N ILE A 265 -24.18 16.01 10.98
CA ILE A 265 -24.73 17.21 11.61
C ILE A 265 -24.19 17.30 13.04
N ILE A 266 -23.64 18.46 13.41
CA ILE A 266 -23.14 18.78 14.74
C ILE A 266 -23.96 19.95 15.27
N ASP A 267 -24.69 19.71 16.34
CA ASP A 267 -25.38 20.76 17.08
C ASP A 267 -24.41 21.44 18.04
N THR A 268 -24.30 22.76 17.90
CA THR A 268 -23.44 23.68 18.65
C THR A 268 -24.24 24.76 19.36
N SER A 269 -25.57 24.65 19.40
CA SER A 269 -26.48 25.65 19.98
C SER A 269 -26.21 25.94 21.45
N SER A 270 -25.68 24.96 22.18
CA SER A 270 -25.36 25.06 23.60
C SER A 270 -23.93 25.54 23.90
N LEU A 271 -23.13 25.82 22.86
CA LEU A 271 -21.72 26.21 23.01
C LEU A 271 -21.58 27.73 22.94
N ASN A 272 -20.71 28.29 23.78
CA ASN A 272 -20.37 29.71 23.74
C ASN A 272 -19.54 30.05 22.48
N ILE A 273 -19.56 31.32 22.08
CA ILE A 273 -18.64 31.87 21.07
C ILE A 273 -17.19 31.57 21.49
N GLY A 274 -16.37 31.12 20.53
CA GLY A 274 -14.99 30.71 20.81
C GLY A 274 -14.40 29.75 19.80
N VAL A 275 -13.17 29.30 20.09
CA VAL A 275 -12.46 28.32 19.27
C VAL A 275 -12.62 26.93 19.89
N TYR A 276 -13.00 25.98 19.06
CA TYR A 276 -13.15 24.58 19.41
C TYR A 276 -12.36 23.72 18.44
N PHE A 277 -12.12 22.47 18.84
CA PHE A 277 -11.52 21.47 17.98
C PHE A 277 -12.46 20.28 17.82
N VAL A 278 -12.82 19.98 16.58
CA VAL A 278 -13.52 18.75 16.22
C VAL A 278 -12.48 17.65 16.06
N LYS A 279 -12.45 16.71 17.00
CA LYS A 279 -11.66 15.49 16.88
C LYS A 279 -12.47 14.44 16.14
N VAL A 280 -11.96 13.98 15.01
CA VAL A 280 -12.52 12.88 14.23
C VAL A 280 -11.60 11.68 14.39
N GLU A 281 -12.13 10.53 14.76
CA GLU A 281 -11.34 9.34 15.03
C GLU A 281 -12.01 8.05 14.56
N ASN A 282 -11.21 7.11 14.07
CA ASN A 282 -11.64 5.76 13.72
C ASN A 282 -10.54 4.76 14.13
N SER A 283 -10.70 3.49 13.75
CA SER A 283 -9.70 2.45 14.05
C SER A 283 -8.33 2.67 13.39
N GLN A 284 -8.23 3.59 12.42
CA GLN A 284 -7.04 3.86 11.62
C GLN A 284 -6.30 5.14 12.03
N GLY A 285 -6.91 6.01 12.85
CA GLY A 285 -6.26 7.24 13.32
C GLY A 285 -7.24 8.32 13.76
N SER A 286 -6.70 9.51 14.04
CA SER A 286 -7.48 10.69 14.42
C SER A 286 -6.99 11.96 13.72
N LYS A 287 -7.91 12.88 13.43
CA LYS A 287 -7.65 14.19 12.86
C LYS A 287 -8.36 15.26 13.69
N MET A 288 -7.68 16.38 13.89
CA MET A 288 -8.22 17.55 14.58
C MET A 288 -8.55 18.64 13.57
N LEU A 289 -9.73 19.22 13.69
CA LEU A 289 -10.20 20.31 12.82
C LEU A 289 -10.60 21.49 13.70
N LYS A 290 -10.08 22.67 13.37
CA LYS A 290 -10.46 23.89 14.06
C LYS A 290 -11.88 24.28 13.67
N LEU A 291 -12.71 24.62 14.64
CA LEU A 291 -14.04 25.20 14.48
C LEU A 291 -14.08 26.54 15.24
N ILE A 292 -14.54 27.60 14.57
CA ILE A 292 -14.70 28.92 15.17
C ILE A 292 -16.19 29.22 15.25
N LEU A 293 -16.70 29.47 16.45
CA LEU A 293 -18.05 30.00 16.70
C LEU A 293 -17.94 31.50 16.97
N GLN A 294 -18.74 32.33 16.28
CA GLN A 294 -18.72 33.79 16.36
C GLN A 294 -20.12 34.42 16.26
#